data_AF-A0A2U2AIW6-F1
#
_entry.id   AF-A0A2U2AIW6-F1
#
_cell.length_a   1.000
_cell.length_b   1.000
_cell.length_c   1.000
_cell.angle_alpha   90.00
_cell.angle_beta   90.00
_cell.angle_gamma   90.00
#
_symmetry.space_group_name_H-M   'P 1'
#
loop_
_entity.id
_entity.type
_entity.pdbx_description
1 polymer ?
#
loop_
_entity_poly.entity_id
_entity_poly.type
_entity_poly.pdbx_seq_one_letter_code
_entity_poly.pdbx_strand_id
1 'polypeptide(L)'
;MIRVDLSRRRFIYAGALLLSTSLLPPISMAQIASPLVEQHLDAFLDLSRKLTGYETLNRELATRYLAAFLELFPDEAPQFESDKTLQKKILHSWYTGTVGPNEAGQVRVIAYKDAFMYRPTADGLPTPTYCFRGELWFKALPPGITKEPDFPITF
;
A
#
# COMPACT_ATOMS: atom_id res chain seq x y z
N MET A 1 -62.75 19.49 -17.13
CA MET A 1 -61.70 20.43 -16.70
C MET A 1 -61.65 20.40 -15.17
N ILE A 2 -60.72 19.64 -14.59
CA ILE A 2 -60.69 19.34 -13.14
C ILE A 2 -59.86 20.43 -12.46
N ARG A 3 -60.45 21.19 -11.52
CA ARG A 3 -59.73 22.16 -10.70
C ARG A 3 -59.14 21.45 -9.49
N VAL A 4 -57.81 21.44 -9.38
CA VAL A 4 -57.10 20.92 -8.21
C VAL A 4 -57.02 22.02 -7.16
N ASP A 5 -57.75 21.87 -6.06
CA ASP A 5 -57.70 22.81 -4.93
C ASP A 5 -56.47 22.51 -4.04
N LEU A 6 -55.43 23.33 -4.18
CA LEU A 6 -54.21 23.28 -3.38
C LEU A 6 -54.40 24.01 -2.05
N SER A 7 -54.86 23.28 -1.02
CA SER A 7 -54.95 23.81 0.34
C SER A 7 -53.56 23.94 1.00
N ARG A 8 -53.30 25.07 1.67
CA ARG A 8 -52.07 25.37 2.44
C ARG A 8 -51.61 24.21 3.34
N ARG A 9 -52.54 23.42 3.89
CA ARG A 9 -52.21 22.24 4.72
C ARG A 9 -51.55 21.12 3.91
N ARG A 10 -51.99 20.86 2.69
CA ARG A 10 -51.39 19.84 1.80
C ARG A 10 -49.98 20.22 1.33
N PHE A 11 -49.71 21.51 1.19
CA PHE A 11 -48.37 22.01 0.85
C PHE A 11 -47.36 21.78 1.99
N ILE A 12 -47.80 21.94 3.25
CA ILE A 12 -46.95 21.69 4.43
C ILE A 12 -46.63 20.19 4.57
N TYR A 13 -47.60 19.30 4.31
CA TYR A 13 -47.35 17.85 4.30
C TYR A 13 -46.41 17.40 3.18
N ALA A 14 -46.49 18.02 1.99
CA ALA A 14 -45.55 17.74 0.90
C ALA A 14 -44.12 18.29 1.17
N GLY A 15 -44.00 19.41 1.88
CA GLY A 15 -42.71 20.00 2.25
C GLY A 15 -41.96 19.22 3.34
N ALA A 16 -42.67 18.58 4.27
CA ALA A 16 -42.07 17.83 5.38
C ALA A 16 -41.34 16.55 4.94
N LEU A 17 -41.67 15.99 3.77
CA LEU A 17 -41.05 14.78 3.24
C LEU A 17 -39.73 15.02 2.48
N LEU A 18 -39.42 16.28 2.16
CA LEU A 18 -38.20 16.65 1.41
C LEU A 18 -37.05 17.13 2.31
N LEU A 19 -37.27 17.31 3.61
CA LEU A 19 -36.25 17.80 4.55
C LEU A 19 -35.53 16.71 5.35
N SER A 20 -35.93 15.44 5.20
CA SER A 20 -35.39 14.34 6.02
C SER A 20 -34.23 13.55 5.38
N THR A 21 -33.78 13.88 4.17
CA THR A 21 -32.71 13.15 3.47
C THR A 21 -31.32 13.81 3.55
N SER A 22 -31.19 15.00 4.16
CA SER A 22 -29.92 15.75 4.23
C SER A 22 -29.02 15.39 5.43
N LEU A 23 -29.43 14.43 6.26
CA LEU A 23 -28.70 14.03 7.48
C LEU A 23 -28.04 12.65 7.40
N LEU A 24 -28.05 12.01 6.23
CA LEU A 24 -27.14 10.89 5.99
C LEU A 24 -25.77 11.49 5.68
N PRO A 25 -24.74 11.29 6.53
CA PRO A 25 -23.38 11.62 6.14
C PRO A 25 -23.11 10.92 4.80
N PRO A 26 -22.34 11.53 3.88
CA PRO A 26 -21.91 10.82 2.68
C PRO A 26 -21.28 9.53 3.19
N ILE A 27 -21.85 8.40 2.78
CA ILE A 27 -21.26 7.10 3.04
C ILE A 27 -19.85 7.24 2.48
N SER A 28 -18.86 7.36 3.37
CA SER A 28 -17.48 7.16 2.97
C SER A 28 -17.51 5.81 2.31
N MET A 29 -17.30 5.77 1.00
CA MET A 29 -16.92 4.53 0.35
C MET A 29 -15.56 4.19 0.96
N ALA A 30 -15.58 3.53 2.13
CA ALA A 30 -14.54 2.61 2.49
C ALA A 30 -14.33 1.79 1.22
N GLN A 31 -13.15 1.89 0.62
CA GLN A 31 -12.79 1.12 -0.56
C GLN A 31 -13.16 -0.32 -0.23
N ILE A 32 -14.25 -0.81 -0.82
CA ILE A 32 -14.65 -2.19 -0.64
C ILE A 32 -13.47 -2.96 -1.19
N ALA A 33 -12.69 -3.60 -0.31
CA ALA A 33 -11.62 -4.48 -0.72
C ALA A 33 -12.25 -5.43 -1.73
N SER A 34 -11.65 -5.53 -2.93
CA SER A 34 -12.26 -6.35 -3.96
C SER A 34 -12.41 -7.77 -3.40
N PRO A 35 -13.52 -8.47 -3.67
CA PRO A 35 -13.73 -9.82 -3.12
C PRO A 35 -12.56 -10.75 -3.46
N LEU A 36 -11.90 -10.49 -4.59
CA LEU A 36 -10.71 -11.20 -5.03
C LEU A 36 -9.48 -10.94 -4.15
N VAL A 37 -9.29 -9.72 -3.64
CA VAL A 37 -8.21 -9.41 -2.69
C VAL A 37 -8.45 -10.14 -1.38
N GLU A 38 -9.64 -10.04 -0.80
CA GLU A 38 -9.98 -10.72 0.46
C GLU A 38 -9.79 -12.24 0.35
N GLN A 39 -10.19 -12.82 -0.80
CA GLN A 39 -10.03 -14.25 -1.06
C GLN A 39 -8.56 -14.71 -1.04
N HIS A 40 -7.63 -13.90 -1.57
CA HIS A 40 -6.23 -14.31 -1.76
C HIS A 40 -5.26 -13.68 -0.76
N LEU A 41 -5.72 -12.79 0.13
CA LEU A 41 -4.86 -12.00 1.01
C LEU A 41 -4.03 -12.87 1.96
N ASP A 42 -4.65 -13.87 2.60
CA ASP A 42 -3.95 -14.72 3.55
C ASP A 42 -2.91 -15.61 2.86
N ALA A 43 -3.24 -16.19 1.70
CA ALA A 43 -2.28 -16.93 0.88
C ALA A 43 -1.11 -16.06 0.41
N PHE A 44 -1.40 -14.82 0.00
CA PHE A 44 -0.38 -13.85 -0.40
C PHE A 44 0.54 -13.47 0.77
N LEU A 45 -0.01 -13.25 1.97
CA LEU A 45 0.75 -12.99 3.19
C LEU A 45 1.65 -14.18 3.57
N ASP A 46 1.12 -15.39 3.53
CA ASP A 46 1.84 -16.62 3.84
C ASP A 46 3.02 -16.84 2.91
N LEU A 47 2.80 -16.67 1.60
CA LEU A 47 3.85 -16.72 0.60
C LEU A 47 4.87 -15.60 0.82
N SER A 48 4.41 -14.36 1.03
CA SER A 48 5.30 -13.21 1.22
C SER A 48 6.21 -13.38 2.43
N ARG A 49 5.72 -13.97 3.53
CA ARG A 49 6.55 -14.30 4.71
C ARG A 49 7.64 -15.31 4.36
N LYS A 50 7.29 -16.38 3.65
CA LYS A 50 8.25 -17.39 3.18
C LYS A 50 9.31 -16.79 2.24
N LEU A 51 8.91 -15.94 1.32
CA LEU A 51 9.82 -15.32 0.34
C LEU A 51 10.76 -14.30 0.97
N THR A 52 10.26 -13.50 1.90
CA THR A 52 11.02 -12.39 2.49
C THR A 52 11.78 -12.76 3.76
N GLY A 53 11.39 -13.86 4.42
CA GLY A 53 11.96 -14.29 5.70
C GLY A 53 11.50 -13.46 6.91
N TYR A 54 10.53 -12.54 6.74
CA TYR A 54 9.96 -11.78 7.86
C TYR A 54 8.76 -12.51 8.46
N GLU A 55 8.76 -12.65 9.79
CA GLU A 55 7.67 -13.31 10.54
C GLU A 55 6.37 -12.51 10.50
N THR A 56 6.48 -11.18 10.54
CA THR A 56 5.33 -10.26 10.55
C THR A 56 5.40 -9.30 9.37
N LEU A 57 4.32 -9.27 8.59
CA LEU A 57 4.13 -8.35 7.47
C LEU A 57 2.94 -7.43 7.75
N ASN A 58 3.03 -6.19 7.30
CA ASN A 58 1.92 -5.26 7.42
C ASN A 58 0.79 -5.70 6.48
N ARG A 59 -0.35 -6.09 7.07
CA ARG A 59 -1.52 -6.58 6.33
C ARG A 59 -2.08 -5.53 5.37
N GLU A 60 -2.11 -4.25 5.75
CA GLU A 60 -2.59 -3.17 4.89
C GLU A 60 -1.69 -2.98 3.66
N LEU A 61 -0.37 -3.04 3.83
CA LEU A 61 0.54 -3.01 2.69
C LEU A 61 0.35 -4.24 1.80
N ALA A 62 0.19 -5.44 2.39
CA ALA A 62 -0.06 -6.66 1.64
C ALA A 62 -1.35 -6.57 0.80
N THR A 63 -2.44 -6.01 1.36
CA THR A 63 -3.67 -5.72 0.63
C THR A 63 -3.42 -4.82 -0.58
N ARG A 64 -2.62 -3.75 -0.40
CA ARG A 64 -2.30 -2.81 -1.49
C ARG A 64 -1.42 -3.46 -2.57
N TYR A 65 -0.43 -4.26 -2.18
CA TYR A 65 0.40 -5.01 -3.13
C TYR A 65 -0.44 -6.00 -3.93
N LEU A 66 -1.25 -6.81 -3.26
CA LEU A 66 -2.11 -7.80 -3.91
C LEU A 66 -3.09 -7.13 -4.87
N ALA A 67 -3.73 -6.03 -4.46
CA ALA A 67 -4.60 -5.25 -5.33
C ALA A 67 -3.86 -4.77 -6.60
N ALA A 68 -2.63 -4.28 -6.47
CA ALA A 68 -1.84 -3.84 -7.61
C ALA A 68 -1.39 -5.00 -8.52
N PHE A 69 -1.10 -6.18 -7.96
CA PHE A 69 -0.82 -7.37 -8.77
C PHE A 69 -2.05 -7.82 -9.56
N LEU A 70 -3.23 -7.84 -8.93
CA LEU A 70 -4.48 -8.18 -9.61
C LEU A 70 -4.88 -7.15 -10.69
N GLU A 71 -4.53 -5.87 -10.50
CA GLU A 71 -4.74 -4.80 -11.49
C GLU A 71 -3.77 -4.93 -12.68
N LEU A 72 -2.46 -5.10 -12.41
CA LEU A 72 -1.42 -5.05 -13.44
C LEU A 72 -1.16 -6.39 -14.14
N PHE A 73 -1.48 -7.50 -13.48
CA PHE A 73 -1.24 -8.88 -13.96
C PHE A 73 -2.48 -9.77 -13.73
N PRO A 74 -3.67 -9.41 -14.28
CA PRO A 74 -4.94 -10.07 -13.94
C PRO A 74 -4.95 -11.58 -14.23
N ASP A 75 -4.22 -12.02 -15.27
CA ASP A 75 -4.20 -13.43 -15.69
C ASP A 75 -3.19 -14.29 -14.93
N GLU A 76 -2.11 -13.69 -14.40
CA GLU A 76 -1.02 -14.36 -13.69
C GLU A 76 -1.20 -14.30 -12.16
N ALA A 77 -1.77 -13.19 -11.66
CA ALA A 77 -1.83 -12.91 -10.23
C ALA A 77 -2.56 -13.99 -9.42
N PRO A 78 -3.69 -14.57 -9.86
CA PRO A 78 -4.33 -15.65 -9.10
C PRO A 78 -3.46 -16.91 -8.88
N GLN A 79 -2.38 -17.09 -9.63
CA GLN A 79 -1.53 -18.30 -9.63
C GLN A 79 -0.18 -18.10 -8.93
N PHE A 80 -0.01 -17.04 -8.13
CA PHE A 80 1.26 -16.69 -7.47
C PHE A 80 1.88 -17.80 -6.62
N GLU A 81 1.09 -18.75 -6.11
CA GLU A 81 1.62 -19.86 -5.30
C GLU A 81 2.44 -20.87 -6.12
N SER A 82 2.09 -21.03 -7.40
CA SER A 82 2.75 -21.98 -8.31
C SER A 82 3.75 -21.32 -9.26
N ASP A 83 3.59 -20.03 -9.55
CA ASP A 83 4.42 -19.31 -10.51
C ASP A 83 5.67 -18.70 -9.86
N LYS A 84 6.83 -19.31 -10.11
CA LYS A 84 8.13 -18.84 -9.60
C LYS A 84 8.54 -17.47 -10.17
N THR A 85 8.13 -17.13 -11.39
CA THR A 85 8.41 -15.83 -11.99
C THR A 85 7.63 -14.76 -11.25
N LEU A 86 6.34 -15.01 -11.00
CA LEU A 86 5.51 -14.10 -10.22
C LEU A 86 5.98 -13.98 -8.77
N GLN A 87 6.43 -15.07 -8.14
CA GLN A 87 7.04 -15.03 -6.80
C GLN A 87 8.26 -14.11 -6.74
N LYS A 88 9.13 -14.15 -7.77
CA LYS A 88 10.26 -13.21 -7.87
C LYS A 88 9.78 -11.76 -8.01
N LYS A 89 8.72 -11.52 -8.78
CA LYS A 89 8.11 -10.17 -8.86
C LYS A 89 7.56 -9.72 -7.52
N ILE A 90 6.87 -10.58 -6.78
CA ILE A 90 6.37 -10.29 -5.43
C ILE A 90 7.51 -9.94 -4.47
N LEU A 91 8.57 -10.76 -4.46
CA LEU A 91 9.77 -10.48 -3.65
C LEU A 91 10.40 -9.14 -4.03
N HIS A 92 10.58 -8.90 -5.33
CA HIS A 92 11.11 -7.63 -5.84
C HIS A 92 10.25 -6.46 -5.35
N SER A 93 8.93 -6.55 -5.47
CA SER A 93 8.00 -5.50 -5.07
C SER A 93 8.04 -5.17 -3.59
N TRP A 94 8.19 -6.16 -2.70
CA TRP A 94 8.39 -5.90 -1.27
C TRP A 94 9.68 -5.14 -0.98
N TYR A 95 10.75 -5.43 -1.74
CA TYR A 95 12.05 -4.77 -1.59
C TYR A 95 12.07 -3.36 -2.15
N THR A 96 11.49 -3.14 -3.33
CA THR A 96 11.52 -1.85 -4.01
C THR A 96 10.40 -0.91 -3.61
N GLY A 97 9.30 -1.43 -3.08
CA GLY A 97 8.12 -0.62 -2.83
C GLY A 97 7.17 -0.47 -4.02
N THR A 98 7.44 -1.15 -5.14
CA THR A 98 6.76 -0.92 -6.43
C THR A 98 6.31 -2.23 -7.10
N VAL A 99 5.18 -2.20 -7.80
CA VAL A 99 4.65 -3.32 -8.60
C VAL A 99 4.69 -2.94 -10.08
N GLY A 100 5.18 -3.85 -10.91
CA GLY A 100 5.40 -3.62 -12.35
C GLY A 100 6.88 -3.59 -12.73
N PRO A 101 7.21 -3.22 -13.98
CA PRO A 101 6.27 -2.87 -15.05
C PRO A 101 5.43 -4.06 -15.53
N ASN A 102 4.21 -3.81 -16.00
CA ASN A 102 3.48 -4.76 -16.86
C ASN A 102 3.93 -4.62 -18.33
N GLU A 103 3.32 -5.38 -19.25
CA GLU A 103 3.67 -5.32 -20.67
C GLU A 103 3.47 -3.93 -21.28
N ALA A 104 2.52 -3.14 -20.75
CA ALA A 104 2.28 -1.76 -21.15
C ALA A 104 3.23 -0.73 -20.47
N GLY A 105 4.19 -1.18 -19.66
CA GLY A 105 5.14 -0.32 -18.96
C GLY A 105 4.58 0.38 -17.72
N GLN A 106 3.38 0.01 -17.25
CA GLN A 106 2.74 0.63 -16.09
C GLN A 106 3.37 0.14 -14.80
N VAL A 107 3.66 1.07 -13.89
CA VAL A 107 4.24 0.80 -12.56
C VAL A 107 3.39 1.46 -11.49
N ARG A 108 3.14 0.75 -10.40
CA ARG A 108 2.45 1.26 -9.21
C ARG A 108 3.42 1.36 -8.04
N VAL A 109 3.54 2.54 -7.45
CA VAL A 109 4.23 2.73 -6.16
C VAL A 109 3.27 2.42 -5.03
N ILE A 110 3.66 1.50 -4.14
CA ILE A 110 2.85 1.04 -3.00
C ILE A 110 3.42 1.56 -1.68
N ALA A 111 4.72 1.41 -1.50
CA ALA A 111 5.43 1.83 -0.30
C ALA A 111 6.71 2.55 -0.70
N TYR A 112 7.05 3.61 0.03
CA TYR A 112 8.35 4.27 -0.11
C TYR A 112 9.18 4.04 1.14
N LYS A 113 8.76 4.61 2.27
CA LYS A 113 9.43 4.44 3.55
C LYS A 113 9.51 2.99 4.01
N ASP A 114 8.43 2.22 3.79
CA ASP A 114 8.31 0.85 4.28
C ASP A 114 8.85 -0.21 3.30
N ALA A 115 9.52 0.19 2.22
CA ALA A 115 10.18 -0.74 1.29
C ALA A 115 11.34 -1.49 1.96
N PHE A 116 11.45 -2.79 1.72
CA PHE A 116 12.33 -3.65 2.53
C PHE A 116 13.81 -3.42 2.27
N MET A 117 14.20 -2.84 1.14
CA MET A 117 15.60 -2.51 0.86
C MET A 117 16.23 -1.55 1.88
N TYR A 118 15.42 -0.76 2.60
CA TYR A 118 15.92 0.16 3.62
C TYR A 118 16.15 -0.51 4.99
N ARG A 119 15.60 -1.70 5.24
CA ARG A 119 15.70 -2.35 6.56
C ARG A 119 17.12 -2.82 6.91
N PRO A 120 17.88 -3.48 6.01
CA PRO A 120 19.21 -4.01 6.34
C PRO A 120 20.24 -2.94 6.69
N THR A 121 20.00 -1.69 6.27
CA THR A 121 20.92 -0.57 6.47
C THR A 121 20.35 0.52 7.38
N ALA A 122 19.20 0.28 8.03
CA ALA A 122 18.50 1.28 8.83
C ALA A 122 19.28 1.77 10.07
N ASP A 123 20.34 1.07 10.46
CA ASP A 123 21.22 1.40 11.56
C ASP A 123 22.32 2.42 11.15
N GLY A 124 22.64 2.51 9.86
CA GLY A 124 23.67 3.37 9.31
C GLY A 124 23.22 4.31 8.20
N LEU A 125 22.08 4.06 7.53
CA LEU A 125 21.59 4.85 6.41
C LEU A 125 20.13 5.29 6.62
N PRO A 126 19.79 6.55 6.31
CA PRO A 126 18.42 7.02 6.32
C PRO A 126 17.67 6.50 5.09
N THR A 127 16.35 6.35 5.23
CA THR A 127 15.47 6.43 4.05
C THR A 127 15.56 7.85 3.48
N PRO A 128 15.80 8.04 2.17
CA PRO A 128 15.91 9.38 1.61
C PRO A 128 14.64 10.20 1.87
N THR A 129 14.80 11.52 2.02
CA THR A 129 13.74 12.49 2.40
C THR A 129 13.23 12.40 3.86
N TYR A 130 13.68 11.43 4.66
CA TYR A 130 13.37 11.36 6.09
C TYR A 130 14.58 11.76 6.94
N CYS A 131 14.34 12.60 7.95
CA CYS A 131 15.35 12.94 8.94
C CYS A 131 15.79 11.69 9.73
N PHE A 132 17.09 11.61 10.02
CA PHE A 132 17.70 10.46 10.68
C PHE A 132 18.68 10.95 11.73
N ARG A 133 18.53 10.46 12.97
CA ARG A 133 19.49 10.58 14.09
C ARG A 133 20.04 11.98 14.44
N GLY A 134 19.23 13.04 14.35
CA GLY A 134 19.62 14.38 14.84
C GLY A 134 20.75 15.04 14.05
N GLU A 135 21.29 16.14 14.57
CA GLU A 135 22.34 16.90 13.89
C GLU A 135 23.64 16.09 13.74
N LEU A 136 24.27 16.19 12.57
CA LEU A 136 25.60 15.62 12.27
C LEU A 136 25.74 14.11 12.49
N TRP A 137 24.65 13.33 12.44
CA TRP A 137 24.67 11.88 12.63
C TRP A 137 25.68 11.14 11.74
N PHE A 138 25.94 11.65 10.54
CA PHE A 138 26.84 11.08 9.53
C PHE A 138 28.33 11.21 9.88
N LYS A 139 28.68 11.89 10.98
CA LYS A 139 30.07 11.97 11.48
C LYS A 139 30.45 10.78 12.36
N ALA A 140 29.47 10.03 12.88
CA ALA A 140 29.75 8.84 13.65
C ALA A 140 30.13 7.68 12.73
N LEU A 141 31.03 6.80 13.18
CA LEU A 141 31.30 5.55 12.50
C LEU A 141 30.01 4.69 12.43
N PRO A 142 29.77 3.97 11.33
CA PRO A 142 28.66 3.03 11.26
C PRO A 142 28.76 1.96 12.37
N PRO A 143 27.63 1.40 12.83
CA PRO A 143 27.65 0.30 13.79
C PRO A 143 28.53 -0.85 13.30
N GLY A 144 29.39 -1.37 14.20
CA GLY A 144 30.34 -2.43 13.87
C GLY A 144 31.68 -1.96 13.27
N ILE A 145 31.83 -0.67 12.95
CA ILE A 145 33.10 -0.09 12.48
C ILE A 145 33.80 0.61 13.64
N THR A 146 35.02 0.19 13.96
CA THR A 146 35.77 0.69 15.13
C THR A 146 36.86 1.71 14.81
N LYS A 147 37.24 1.84 13.53
CA LYS A 147 38.24 2.82 13.06
C LYS A 147 37.94 3.25 11.64
N GLU A 148 38.25 4.51 11.35
CA GLU A 148 38.38 5.00 9.98
C GLU A 148 39.65 4.39 9.35
N PRO A 149 39.68 4.18 8.03
CA PRO A 149 40.89 3.77 7.34
C PRO A 149 41.98 4.85 7.47
N ASP A 150 43.20 4.45 7.80
CA ASP A 150 44.36 5.34 7.76
C ASP A 150 44.67 5.65 6.28
N PHE A 151 44.78 6.94 5.94
CA PHE A 151 45.18 7.38 4.61
C PHE A 151 46.70 7.61 4.57
N PRO A 152 47.40 7.23 3.47
CA PRO A 152 46.86 6.67 2.22
C PRO A 152 46.45 5.18 2.34
N ILE A 153 45.38 4.80 1.65
CA ILE A 153 44.95 3.40 1.55
C ILE A 153 46.05 2.64 0.79
N THR A 154 46.80 1.80 1.50
CA THR A 154 47.71 0.84 0.89
C THR A 154 46.93 -0.46 0.68
N PHE A 155 46.82 -0.89 -0.59
CA PHE A 155 46.19 -2.16 -0.99
C PHE A 155 47.20 -3.30 -0.94
#